data_AF-A0A3D0H3P5-F1
#
_entry.id   AF-A0A3D0H3P5-F1
#
_cell.length_a   1.000
_cell.length_b   1.000
_cell.length_c   1.000
_cell.angle_alpha   90.00
_cell.angle_beta   90.00
_cell.angle_gamma   90.00
#
_symmetry.space_group_name_H-M   'P 1'
#
loop_
_entity.id
_entity.type
_entity.pdbx_description
1 polymer ?
#
loop_
_entity_poly.entity_id
_entity_poly.type
_entity_poly.pdbx_seq_one_letter_code
_entity_poly.pdbx_strand_id
1 'polypeptide(L)'
;STSIPAGPASRNPRPSLDICWERYLYHYTRACPGPWPGQTEFEYLASVLDGEPSCGHSALDTLVRILTEGRIRGSHRLVRGLRAVISWTSRPPQELSAIRHWNRALGRWTFEPYGLAVNRQCLRKLGAKPAVYGADALFERLPPQERFRFQVGNASRSLWRREREWRLLGDLQLDPRLDVLILVPDRTAADRIAGEIPFPYRLVVS
;
A
#
# COMPACT_ATOMS: atom_id res chain seq x y z
N SER A 1 38.11 -8.77 37.90
CA SER A 1 37.69 -7.99 36.72
C SER A 1 36.48 -8.65 36.11
N THR A 2 35.29 -8.10 36.38
CA THR A 2 34.01 -8.71 36.04
C THR A 2 33.44 -7.97 34.83
N SER A 3 33.37 -8.64 33.68
CA SER A 3 32.79 -8.13 32.45
C SER A 3 31.26 -8.14 32.51
N ILE A 4 30.65 -6.96 32.43
CA ILE A 4 29.19 -6.78 32.33
C ILE A 4 28.75 -7.18 30.91
N PRO A 5 27.70 -8.00 30.73
CA PRO A 5 27.19 -8.31 29.40
C PRO A 5 26.44 -7.11 28.82
N ALA A 6 26.68 -6.82 27.54
CA ALA A 6 25.99 -5.76 26.81
C ALA A 6 24.49 -6.07 26.73
N GLY A 7 23.66 -5.20 27.32
CA GLY A 7 22.20 -5.26 27.19
C GLY A 7 21.74 -5.00 25.75
N PRO A 8 20.51 -5.39 25.39
CA PRO A 8 20.00 -5.25 24.03
C PRO A 8 19.98 -3.77 23.62
N ALA A 9 20.48 -3.50 22.41
CA ALA A 9 20.57 -2.17 21.83
C ALA A 9 19.20 -1.46 21.88
N SER A 10 19.20 -0.27 22.49
CA SER A 10 18.08 0.66 22.55
C SER A 10 17.40 0.84 21.18
N ARG A 11 16.10 0.50 21.12
CA ARG A 11 15.19 0.70 19.97
C ARG A 11 14.71 2.15 19.91
N ASN A 12 15.62 3.12 19.84
CA ASN A 12 15.20 4.49 19.58
C ASN A 12 14.80 4.65 18.09
N PRO A 13 13.62 5.20 17.78
CA PRO A 13 13.29 5.57 16.41
C PRO A 13 14.31 6.61 15.94
N ARG A 14 15.13 6.22 14.96
CA ARG A 14 16.13 7.13 14.37
C ARG A 14 15.37 8.34 13.81
N PRO A 15 15.83 9.58 14.04
CA PRO A 15 15.27 10.75 13.37
C PRO A 15 15.23 10.49 11.86
N SER A 16 14.30 11.14 11.16
CA SER A 16 14.08 11.05 9.72
C SER A 16 15.35 11.41 8.94
N LEU A 17 16.31 10.47 8.85
CA LEU A 17 17.42 10.51 7.91
C LEU A 17 16.82 10.75 6.54
N ASP A 18 17.26 11.81 5.86
CA ASP A 18 16.85 12.28 4.53
C ASP A 18 16.30 11.15 3.66
N ILE A 19 15.00 10.93 3.76
CA ILE A 19 14.33 9.98 2.90
C ILE A 19 14.27 10.66 1.53
N CYS A 20 15.05 10.15 0.58
CA CYS A 20 14.92 10.56 -0.83
C CYS A 20 13.63 9.95 -1.38
N TRP A 21 12.50 10.61 -1.11
CA TRP A 21 11.14 10.17 -1.41
C TRP A 21 10.95 9.84 -2.89
N GLU A 22 11.72 10.45 -3.79
CA GLU A 22 11.69 10.17 -5.21
C GLU A 22 12.12 8.73 -5.51
N ARG A 23 12.90 8.07 -4.64
CA ARG A 23 13.35 6.68 -4.84
C ARG A 23 12.25 5.64 -4.65
N TYR A 24 11.10 6.00 -4.08
CA TYR A 24 10.07 5.05 -3.71
C TYR A 24 8.82 5.18 -4.58
N LEU A 25 8.04 4.10 -4.64
CA LEU A 25 6.63 4.12 -4.99
C LEU A 25 5.82 3.72 -3.75
N TYR A 26 4.61 4.25 -3.66
CA TYR A 26 3.77 4.19 -2.46
C TYR A 26 2.52 3.37 -2.71
N HIS A 27 2.22 2.47 -1.79
CA HIS A 27 0.95 1.78 -1.70
C HIS A 27 0.26 2.24 -0.41
N TYR A 28 -0.55 3.30 -0.52
CA TYR A 28 -1.37 3.76 0.59
C TYR A 28 -2.53 2.79 0.81
N THR A 29 -2.72 2.39 2.06
CA THR A 29 -3.89 1.62 2.46
C THR A 29 -5.09 2.53 2.63
N ARG A 30 -6.25 1.90 2.77
CA ARG A 30 -7.55 2.52 2.94
C ARG A 30 -8.47 1.53 3.63
N ALA A 31 -9.51 2.00 4.28
CA ALA A 31 -10.51 1.16 4.88
C ALA A 31 -11.12 0.17 3.87
N CYS A 32 -11.44 -1.02 4.36
CA CYS A 32 -12.09 -2.08 3.61
C CYS A 32 -13.44 -2.40 4.25
N PRO A 33 -14.51 -1.64 3.91
CA PRO A 33 -15.84 -1.97 4.39
C PRO A 33 -16.24 -3.39 3.97
N GLY A 34 -16.68 -4.21 4.92
CA GLY A 34 -17.03 -5.61 4.69
C GLY A 34 -15.83 -6.55 4.67
N PRO A 35 -15.99 -7.80 4.18
CA PRO A 35 -14.97 -8.84 4.30
C PRO A 35 -13.64 -8.48 3.65
N TRP A 36 -12.54 -8.90 4.28
CA TRP A 36 -11.21 -8.85 3.67
C TRP A 36 -11.17 -9.64 2.36
N PRO A 37 -10.23 -9.33 1.44
CA PRO A 37 -9.97 -10.20 0.30
C PRO A 37 -9.64 -11.63 0.73
N GLY A 38 -10.52 -12.58 0.41
CA GLY A 38 -10.39 -13.99 0.79
C GLY A 38 -11.14 -14.39 2.06
N GLN A 39 -11.78 -13.44 2.75
CA GLN A 39 -12.67 -13.70 3.89
C GLN A 39 -14.12 -13.80 3.42
N THR A 40 -14.87 -14.74 4.00
CA THR A 40 -16.31 -14.88 3.81
C THR A 40 -17.08 -13.85 4.64
N GLU A 41 -18.36 -13.64 4.31
CA GLU A 41 -19.23 -12.75 5.09
C GLU A 41 -19.42 -13.25 6.53
N PHE A 42 -19.55 -14.58 6.72
CA PHE A 42 -19.67 -15.17 8.04
C PHE A 42 -18.43 -14.94 8.91
N GLU A 43 -17.23 -15.21 8.37
CA GLU A 43 -15.96 -14.97 9.08
C GLU A 43 -15.79 -13.48 9.43
N TYR A 44 -16.22 -12.59 8.54
CA TYR A 44 -16.19 -11.15 8.82
C TYR A 44 -17.11 -10.80 10.00
N LEU A 45 -18.38 -11.21 9.95
CA LEU A 45 -19.33 -10.92 11.02
C LEU A 45 -18.90 -11.54 12.35
N ALA A 46 -18.38 -12.77 12.34
CA ALA A 46 -17.83 -13.42 13.52
C ALA A 46 -16.68 -12.59 14.13
N SER A 47 -15.69 -12.18 13.31
CA SER A 47 -14.56 -11.36 13.79
C SER A 47 -14.99 -10.04 14.44
N VAL A 48 -16.07 -9.43 13.93
CA VAL A 48 -16.63 -8.20 14.49
C VAL A 48 -17.36 -8.47 15.82
N LEU A 49 -18.13 -9.55 15.90
CA LEU A 49 -18.86 -9.93 17.11
C LEU A 49 -17.92 -10.35 18.24
N ASP A 50 -16.86 -11.08 17.91
CA ASP A 50 -15.86 -11.56 18.86
C ASP A 50 -14.85 -10.48 19.26
N GLY A 51 -14.89 -9.31 18.60
CA GLY A 51 -14.00 -8.20 18.87
C GLY A 51 -12.54 -8.52 18.55
N GLU A 52 -12.30 -9.29 17.48
CA GLU A 52 -10.96 -9.70 17.09
C GLU A 52 -10.06 -8.47 16.79
N PRO A 53 -8.75 -8.57 17.05
CA PRO A 53 -7.81 -7.53 16.66
C PRO A 53 -7.96 -7.20 15.16
N SER A 54 -8.04 -5.91 14.84
CA SER A 54 -8.21 -5.40 13.46
C SER A 54 -9.57 -5.67 12.80
N CYS A 55 -10.61 -6.10 13.55
CA CYS A 55 -11.98 -6.28 13.04
C CYS A 55 -12.65 -4.97 12.57
N GLY A 56 -12.07 -3.81 12.91
CA GLY A 56 -12.57 -2.49 12.48
C GLY A 56 -12.35 -2.20 10.99
N HIS A 57 -11.49 -2.97 10.31
CA HIS A 57 -11.20 -2.86 8.88
C HIS A 57 -10.81 -1.44 8.43
N SER A 58 -10.16 -0.68 9.32
CA SER A 58 -9.61 0.62 9.03
C SER A 58 -8.41 0.55 8.07
N ALA A 59 -7.90 1.71 7.64
CA ALA A 59 -6.67 1.78 6.87
C ALA A 59 -5.45 1.24 7.63
N LEU A 60 -5.40 1.45 8.95
CA LEU A 60 -4.37 0.88 9.82
C LEU A 60 -4.50 -0.63 9.93
N ASP A 61 -5.73 -1.15 10.11
CA ASP A 61 -6.00 -2.59 10.16
C ASP A 61 -5.61 -3.28 8.84
N THR A 62 -5.85 -2.61 7.71
CA THR A 62 -5.40 -3.08 6.39
C THR A 62 -3.88 -3.15 6.32
N LEU A 63 -3.17 -2.15 6.84
CA LEU A 63 -1.70 -2.12 6.87
C LEU A 63 -1.15 -3.22 7.78
N VAL A 64 -1.71 -3.38 8.99
CA VAL A 64 -1.37 -4.46 9.92
C VAL A 64 -1.54 -5.81 9.22
N ARG A 65 -2.68 -6.05 8.57
CA ARG A 65 -2.92 -7.31 7.85
C ARG A 65 -1.88 -7.58 6.75
N ILE A 66 -1.56 -6.57 5.93
CA ILE A 66 -0.53 -6.69 4.89
C ILE A 66 0.83 -7.06 5.50
N LEU A 67 1.20 -6.43 6.62
CA LEU A 67 2.47 -6.66 7.31
C LEU A 67 2.52 -8.05 7.97
N THR A 68 1.46 -8.46 8.66
CA THR A 68 1.34 -9.77 9.32
C THR A 68 1.43 -10.90 8.31
N GLU A 69 0.74 -10.79 7.17
CA GLU A 69 0.79 -11.78 6.11
C GLU A 69 2.05 -11.67 5.24
N GLY A 70 2.80 -10.57 5.36
CA GLY A 70 3.93 -10.24 4.52
C GLY A 70 3.55 -10.15 3.04
N ARG A 71 2.32 -9.70 2.70
CA ARG A 71 1.83 -9.71 1.31
C ARG A 71 0.91 -8.56 0.99
N ILE A 72 1.18 -7.87 -0.11
CA ILE A 72 0.23 -6.98 -0.78
C ILE A 72 -0.51 -7.77 -1.85
N ARG A 73 -1.85 -7.79 -1.81
CA ARG A 73 -2.66 -8.49 -2.81
C ARG A 73 -3.01 -7.59 -3.98
N GLY A 74 -2.83 -8.12 -5.18
CA GLY A 74 -3.37 -7.52 -6.38
C GLY A 74 -4.89 -7.61 -6.41
N SER A 75 -5.53 -6.68 -7.11
CA SER A 75 -6.97 -6.72 -7.35
C SER A 75 -7.28 -6.42 -8.81
N HIS A 76 -8.33 -7.06 -9.34
CA HIS A 76 -8.86 -6.75 -10.67
C HIS A 76 -10.11 -5.84 -10.61
N ARG A 77 -10.64 -5.54 -9.40
CA ARG A 77 -11.95 -4.88 -9.21
C ARG A 77 -12.07 -3.49 -9.84
N LEU A 78 -10.97 -2.74 -9.91
CA LEU A 78 -10.94 -1.35 -10.42
C LEU A 78 -10.08 -1.19 -11.68
N VAL A 79 -9.75 -2.30 -12.34
CA VAL A 79 -8.97 -2.32 -13.57
C VAL A 79 -9.73 -3.01 -14.69
N ARG A 80 -9.36 -2.68 -15.93
CA ARG A 80 -9.96 -3.33 -17.08
C ARG A 80 -9.35 -4.73 -17.29
N GLY A 81 -10.22 -5.74 -17.34
CA GLY A 81 -9.84 -7.14 -17.53
C GLY A 81 -9.75 -7.93 -16.23
N LEU A 82 -9.30 -9.17 -16.31
CA LEU A 82 -9.31 -10.13 -15.18
C LEU A 82 -7.97 -10.27 -14.45
N ARG A 83 -6.95 -9.52 -14.87
CA ARG A 83 -5.61 -9.62 -14.30
C ARG A 83 -5.52 -8.77 -13.04
N ALA A 84 -5.31 -9.42 -11.89
CA ALA A 84 -5.08 -8.74 -10.64
C ALA A 84 -3.78 -7.91 -10.70
N VAL A 85 -3.82 -6.68 -10.20
CA VAL A 85 -2.67 -5.78 -10.11
C VAL A 85 -2.62 -5.06 -8.78
N ILE A 86 -1.42 -4.70 -8.34
CA ILE A 86 -1.19 -3.74 -7.27
C ILE A 86 -1.03 -2.35 -7.89
N SER A 87 -1.82 -1.41 -7.39
CA SER A 87 -1.64 0.01 -7.67
C SER A 87 -0.61 0.62 -6.74
N TRP A 88 0.28 1.40 -7.34
CA TRP A 88 1.25 2.24 -6.65
C TRP A 88 1.12 3.66 -7.15
N THR A 89 1.54 4.63 -6.34
CA THR A 89 1.69 6.02 -6.76
C THR A 89 3.15 6.45 -6.62
N SER A 90 3.62 7.38 -7.45
CA SER A 90 4.92 8.04 -7.22
C SER A 90 4.80 9.28 -6.33
N ARG A 91 3.66 9.50 -5.67
CA ARG A 91 3.37 10.69 -4.86
C ARG A 91 3.67 10.40 -3.39
N PRO A 92 4.61 11.14 -2.80
CA PRO A 92 5.07 10.88 -1.44
C PRO A 92 4.05 11.38 -0.40
N PRO A 93 4.23 11.03 0.89
CA PRO A 93 3.24 11.35 1.94
C PRO A 93 2.91 12.84 2.03
N GLN A 94 3.88 13.71 1.75
CA GLN A 94 3.71 15.16 1.75
C GLN A 94 2.70 15.65 0.71
N GLU A 95 2.47 14.87 -0.36
CA GLU A 95 1.49 15.18 -1.40
C GLU A 95 0.15 14.47 -1.18
N LEU A 96 -0.01 13.69 -0.11
CA LEU A 96 -1.18 12.85 0.10
C LEU A 96 -2.48 13.66 0.18
N SER A 97 -2.46 14.79 0.89
CA SER A 97 -3.60 15.72 1.00
C SER A 97 -4.03 16.27 -0.37
N ALA A 98 -3.09 16.42 -1.30
CA ALA A 98 -3.32 16.94 -2.64
C ALA A 98 -3.77 15.88 -3.64
N ILE A 99 -3.73 14.59 -3.32
CA ILE A 99 -4.15 13.51 -4.23
C ILE A 99 -5.34 12.71 -3.72
N ARG A 100 -5.52 12.63 -2.39
CA ARG A 100 -6.66 11.91 -1.80
C ARG A 100 -7.95 12.68 -2.04
N HIS A 101 -9.03 11.93 -2.29
CA HIS A 101 -10.37 12.48 -2.39
C HIS A 101 -11.39 11.44 -1.93
N TRP A 102 -12.58 11.88 -1.57
CA TRP A 102 -13.68 10.99 -1.23
C TRP A 102 -14.27 10.37 -2.50
N ASN A 103 -14.30 9.05 -2.57
CA ASN A 103 -14.97 8.33 -3.64
C ASN A 103 -16.39 7.96 -3.18
N ARG A 104 -17.38 8.73 -3.66
CA ARG A 104 -18.79 8.54 -3.32
C ARG A 104 -19.33 7.15 -3.69
N ALA A 105 -18.94 6.63 -4.86
CA ALA A 105 -19.41 5.32 -5.33
C ALA A 105 -18.89 4.16 -4.48
N LEU A 106 -17.74 4.33 -3.84
CA LEU A 106 -17.13 3.33 -2.96
C LEU A 106 -17.32 3.63 -1.47
N GLY A 107 -17.94 4.75 -1.11
CA GLY A 107 -18.15 5.17 0.28
C GLY A 107 -16.88 5.27 1.11
N ARG A 108 -15.74 5.67 0.51
CA ARG A 108 -14.44 5.74 1.20
C ARG A 108 -13.46 6.72 0.57
N TRP A 109 -12.39 7.06 1.29
CA TRP A 109 -11.24 7.78 0.74
C TRP A 109 -10.47 6.93 -0.29
N THR A 110 -9.91 7.57 -1.32
CA THR A 110 -9.06 6.88 -2.29
C THR A 110 -7.74 6.41 -1.69
N PHE A 111 -7.16 7.25 -0.83
CA PHE A 111 -5.98 6.99 -0.02
C PHE A 111 -6.18 7.51 1.41
N GLU A 112 -5.59 6.79 2.36
CA GLU A 112 -5.49 7.19 3.77
C GLU A 112 -4.02 7.21 4.19
N PRO A 113 -3.65 7.91 5.29
CA PRO A 113 -2.25 8.21 5.62
C PRO A 113 -1.51 7.03 6.27
N TYR A 114 -1.73 5.84 5.73
CA TYR A 114 -1.12 4.58 6.13
C TYR A 114 -0.63 3.89 4.86
N GLY A 115 0.50 3.19 4.90
CA GLY A 115 0.93 2.44 3.74
C GLY A 115 2.35 1.93 3.76
N LEU A 116 2.81 1.53 2.58
CA LEU A 116 4.15 1.05 2.33
C LEU A 116 4.80 1.89 1.24
N ALA A 117 6.07 2.27 1.43
CA ALA A 117 6.90 2.79 0.36
C ALA A 117 7.91 1.70 -0.02
N VAL A 118 7.97 1.31 -1.30
CA VAL A 118 8.93 0.32 -1.79
C VAL A 118 9.82 0.95 -2.84
N ASN A 119 11.11 0.65 -2.77
CA ASN A 119 12.09 1.19 -3.70
C ASN A 119 11.66 0.94 -5.16
N ARG A 120 11.56 2.03 -5.92
CA ARG A 120 11.08 2.05 -7.30
C ARG A 120 11.93 1.19 -8.22
N GLN A 121 13.24 1.11 -7.99
CA GLN A 121 14.10 0.25 -8.81
C GLN A 121 13.81 -1.23 -8.54
N CYS A 122 13.55 -1.62 -7.29
CA CYS A 122 13.13 -2.99 -6.97
C CYS A 122 11.80 -3.34 -7.64
N LEU A 123 10.80 -2.47 -7.53
CA LEU A 123 9.50 -2.69 -8.18
C LEU A 123 9.62 -2.76 -9.71
N ARG A 124 10.46 -1.92 -10.33
CA ARG A 124 10.71 -1.99 -11.78
C ARG A 124 11.33 -3.32 -12.20
N LYS A 125 12.28 -3.87 -11.43
CA LYS A 125 12.86 -5.20 -11.67
C LYS A 125 11.81 -6.31 -11.58
N LEU A 126 10.81 -6.14 -10.70
CA LEU A 126 9.66 -7.03 -10.57
C LEU A 126 8.58 -6.81 -11.66
N GLY A 127 8.78 -5.87 -12.58
CA GLY A 127 7.88 -5.61 -13.70
C GLY A 127 6.84 -4.51 -13.47
N ALA A 128 6.96 -3.71 -12.40
CA ALA A 128 6.10 -2.56 -12.20
C ALA A 128 6.32 -1.51 -13.30
N LYS A 129 5.24 -1.00 -13.87
CA LYS A 129 5.26 -0.02 -14.97
C LYS A 129 4.25 1.11 -14.73
N PRO A 130 4.46 2.31 -15.30
CA PRO A 130 3.46 3.37 -15.26
C PRO A 130 2.13 2.92 -15.90
N ALA A 131 1.03 3.36 -15.32
CA ALA A 131 -0.30 3.16 -15.90
C ALA A 131 -0.45 3.91 -17.24
N VAL A 132 -1.26 3.37 -18.15
CA VAL A 132 -1.61 3.96 -19.44
C VAL A 132 -3.09 4.28 -19.46
N TYR A 133 -3.39 5.54 -19.69
CA TYR A 133 -4.77 6.01 -19.76
C TYR A 133 -5.15 6.31 -21.21
N GLY A 134 -6.35 5.93 -21.60
CA GLY A 134 -6.89 6.29 -22.90
C GLY A 134 -8.29 5.73 -23.15
N ALA A 135 -8.75 5.93 -24.37
CA ALA A 135 -9.98 5.35 -24.88
C ALA A 135 -9.80 3.85 -25.18
N ASP A 136 -10.91 3.14 -25.40
CA ASP A 136 -10.88 1.70 -25.62
C ASP A 136 -10.07 1.28 -26.86
N ALA A 137 -10.01 2.12 -27.89
CA ALA A 137 -9.15 1.89 -29.05
C ALA A 137 -7.65 1.84 -28.70
N LEU A 138 -7.21 2.47 -27.59
CA LEU A 138 -5.85 2.31 -27.09
C LEU A 138 -5.65 0.94 -26.45
N PHE A 139 -6.62 0.44 -25.69
CA PHE A 139 -6.55 -0.89 -25.06
C PHE A 139 -6.35 -1.99 -26.10
N GLU A 140 -7.10 -1.93 -27.21
CA GLU A 140 -6.98 -2.96 -28.26
C GLU A 140 -5.61 -2.96 -28.94
N ARG A 141 -4.99 -1.78 -29.09
CA ARG A 141 -3.64 -1.64 -29.64
C ARG A 141 -2.52 -2.03 -28.68
N LEU A 142 -2.80 -2.15 -27.37
CA LEU A 142 -1.79 -2.57 -26.40
C LEU A 142 -1.52 -4.08 -26.54
N PRO A 143 -0.24 -4.50 -26.56
CA PRO A 143 0.13 -5.91 -26.47
C PRO A 143 -0.54 -6.58 -25.26
N PRO A 144 -1.03 -7.83 -25.36
CA PRO A 144 -1.74 -8.48 -24.25
C PRO A 144 -0.99 -8.46 -22.91
N GLN A 145 0.33 -8.68 -22.94
CA GLN A 145 1.17 -8.62 -21.74
C GLN A 145 1.25 -7.23 -21.10
N GLU A 146 0.92 -6.18 -21.84
CA GLU A 146 0.94 -4.77 -21.43
C GLU A 146 -0.46 -4.23 -21.09
N ARG A 147 -1.54 -5.02 -21.21
CA ARG A 147 -2.89 -4.52 -20.96
C ARG A 147 -3.19 -4.25 -19.48
N PHE A 148 -2.44 -4.87 -18.56
CA PHE A 148 -2.62 -4.70 -17.11
C PHE A 148 -2.35 -3.28 -16.59
N ARG A 149 -1.59 -2.48 -17.36
CA ARG A 149 -1.34 -1.06 -17.06
C ARG A 149 -2.45 -0.15 -17.58
N PHE A 150 -3.41 -0.66 -18.37
CA PHE A 150 -4.44 0.18 -18.97
C PHE A 150 -5.53 0.57 -17.98
N GLN A 151 -5.91 1.84 -18.00
CA GLN A 151 -7.06 2.38 -17.29
C GLN A 151 -7.91 3.20 -18.27
N VAL A 152 -9.23 3.00 -18.23
CA VAL A 152 -10.16 3.80 -19.04
C VAL A 152 -10.09 5.26 -18.57
N GLY A 153 -9.76 6.17 -19.48
CA GLY A 153 -9.73 7.60 -19.22
C GLY A 153 -10.92 8.30 -19.88
N ASN A 154 -11.94 8.67 -19.11
CA ASN A 154 -12.87 9.72 -19.55
C ASN A 154 -12.20 11.10 -19.39
N ALA A 155 -12.66 12.09 -20.14
CA ALA A 155 -12.07 13.41 -20.37
C ALA A 155 -11.61 14.26 -19.15
N SER A 156 -11.66 13.78 -17.91
CA SER A 156 -10.95 14.38 -16.77
C SER A 156 -9.47 13.95 -16.76
N ARG A 157 -8.70 14.48 -17.72
CA ARG A 157 -7.22 14.49 -17.71
C ARG A 157 -6.62 15.00 -16.38
N SER A 158 -7.42 15.67 -15.54
CA SER A 158 -7.00 16.38 -14.32
C SER A 158 -6.85 15.51 -13.06
N LEU A 159 -7.62 14.44 -12.89
CA LEU A 159 -7.56 13.64 -11.64
C LEU A 159 -6.36 12.67 -11.62
N TRP A 160 -6.00 12.06 -12.75
CA TRP A 160 -4.98 11.01 -12.79
C TRP A 160 -3.56 11.51 -13.04
N ARG A 161 -3.39 12.67 -13.68
CA ARG A 161 -2.13 13.42 -13.63
C ARG A 161 -1.72 13.73 -12.17
N ARG A 162 -2.67 13.77 -11.24
CA ARG A 162 -2.39 13.97 -9.81
C ARG A 162 -1.77 12.72 -9.20
N GLU A 163 -2.24 11.51 -9.47
CA GLU A 163 -1.75 10.32 -8.77
C GLU A 163 -0.44 9.74 -9.34
N ARG A 164 -0.09 9.97 -10.62
CA ARG A 164 1.12 9.38 -11.24
C ARG A 164 1.23 7.86 -10.97
N GLU A 165 0.16 7.13 -11.32
CA GLU A 165 -0.02 5.72 -10.98
C GLU A 165 0.96 4.78 -11.70
N TRP A 166 1.38 3.74 -10.98
CA TRP A 166 2.14 2.58 -11.47
C TRP A 166 1.37 1.29 -11.14
N ARG A 167 1.52 0.27 -11.98
CA ARG A 167 0.92 -1.05 -11.80
C ARG A 167 1.99 -2.13 -11.73
N LEU A 168 1.84 -3.04 -10.79
CA LEU A 168 2.55 -4.31 -10.73
C LEU A 168 1.53 -5.44 -10.92
N LEU A 169 1.84 -6.43 -11.75
CA LEU A 169 0.95 -7.56 -11.98
C LEU A 169 1.02 -8.56 -10.82
N GLY A 170 -0.13 -9.06 -10.37
CA GLY A 170 -0.24 -10.07 -9.33
C GLY A 170 -0.07 -9.51 -7.91
N ASP A 171 0.23 -10.42 -6.99
CA ASP A 171 0.55 -10.10 -5.59
C ASP A 171 2.04 -9.78 -5.44
N LEU A 172 2.39 -9.09 -4.35
CA LEU A 172 3.77 -8.86 -3.94
C LEU A 172 3.99 -9.47 -2.55
N GLN A 173 4.87 -10.46 -2.46
CA GLN A 173 5.38 -10.93 -1.18
C GLN A 173 6.43 -9.93 -0.67
N LEU A 174 6.25 -9.46 0.56
CA LEU A 174 7.20 -8.62 1.27
C LEU A 174 8.37 -9.49 1.73
N ASP A 175 9.46 -9.39 0.99
CA ASP A 175 10.73 -10.05 1.28
C ASP A 175 11.65 -9.09 2.08
N PRO A 176 12.36 -9.54 3.13
CA PRO A 176 13.28 -8.70 3.89
C PRO A 176 14.39 -8.02 3.08
N ARG A 177 14.68 -8.50 1.86
CA ARG A 177 15.64 -7.91 0.91
C ARG A 177 15.04 -6.73 0.14
N LEU A 178 13.72 -6.53 0.18
CA LEU A 178 13.09 -5.34 -0.37
C LEU A 178 13.38 -4.16 0.55
N ASP A 179 13.80 -3.06 -0.07
CA ASP A 179 13.89 -1.76 0.58
C ASP A 179 12.48 -1.18 0.74
N VAL A 180 11.92 -1.34 1.95
CA VAL A 180 10.55 -1.00 2.33
C VAL A 180 10.52 -0.08 3.54
N LEU A 181 9.72 0.98 3.43
CA LEU A 181 9.35 1.86 4.54
C LEU A 181 7.87 1.61 4.91
N ILE A 182 7.58 1.55 6.20
CA ILE A 182 6.21 1.55 6.72
C ILE A 182 5.84 3.00 7.03
N LEU A 183 4.70 3.46 6.50
CA LEU A 183 4.22 4.83 6.63
C LEU A 183 3.00 4.87 7.56
N VAL A 184 3.07 5.73 8.56
CA VAL A 184 1.99 5.98 9.53
C VAL A 184 1.88 7.47 9.85
N PRO A 185 0.70 7.99 10.22
CA PRO A 185 0.50 9.43 10.41
C PRO A 185 0.99 9.95 11.76
N ASP A 186 1.06 9.08 12.77
CA ASP A 186 1.36 9.46 14.14
C ASP A 186 2.09 8.35 14.92
N ARG A 187 2.54 8.70 16.13
CA ARG A 187 3.26 7.79 17.03
C ARG A 187 2.38 6.68 17.58
N THR A 188 1.09 6.93 17.79
CA THR A 188 0.17 5.90 18.31
C THR A 188 0.06 4.74 17.32
N ALA A 189 -0.11 5.05 16.03
CA ALA A 189 -0.09 4.06 14.97
C ALA A 189 1.27 3.36 14.85
N ALA A 190 2.36 4.12 15.01
CA ALA A 190 3.71 3.56 15.00
C ALA A 190 3.93 2.53 16.12
N ASP A 191 3.53 2.87 17.34
CA ASP A 191 3.67 2.01 18.52
C ASP A 191 2.82 0.75 18.38
N ARG A 192 1.60 0.85 17.83
CA ARG A 192 0.76 -0.30 17.52
C ARG A 192 1.47 -1.26 16.56
N ILE A 193 2.00 -0.76 15.44
CA ILE A 193 2.72 -1.60 14.47
C ILE A 193 3.96 -2.23 15.11
N ALA A 194 4.73 -1.47 15.89
CA ALA A 194 5.94 -1.98 16.55
C ALA A 194 5.65 -3.08 17.58
N GLY A 195 4.46 -3.07 18.19
CA GLY A 195 4.01 -4.11 19.12
C GLY A 195 3.52 -5.40 18.43
N GLU A 196 2.89 -5.28 17.27
CA GLU A 196 2.26 -6.41 16.57
C GLU A 196 3.16 -7.09 15.53
N ILE A 197 4.10 -6.34 14.93
CA ILE A 197 4.82 -6.75 13.72
C ILE A 197 6.33 -6.91 14.00
N PRO A 198 6.89 -8.14 13.97
CA PRO A 198 8.30 -8.39 14.30
C PRO A 198 9.29 -8.05 13.16
N PHE A 199 8.86 -7.35 12.10
CA PHE A 199 9.63 -7.21 10.86
C PHE A 199 10.70 -6.10 10.89
N PRO A 200 11.77 -6.22 10.08
CA PRO A 200 12.92 -5.29 10.09
C PRO A 200 12.68 -3.99 9.30
N TYR A 201 11.44 -3.71 8.88
CA TYR A 201 11.17 -2.55 8.02
C TYR A 201 11.30 -1.25 8.80
N ARG A 202 11.79 -0.22 8.12
CA ARG A 202 11.93 1.11 8.72
C ARG A 202 10.55 1.76 8.84
N LEU A 203 10.10 1.97 10.08
CA LEU A 203 8.88 2.69 10.39
C LEU A 203 9.12 4.21 10.32
N VAL A 204 8.22 4.91 9.64
CA VAL A 204 8.29 6.36 9.39
C VAL A 204 6.95 7.00 9.75
N VAL A 205 7.00 7.95 10.66
CA VAL A 205 5.88 8.86 10.94
C VAL A 205 5.95 10.01 9.94
N SER A 206 4.89 10.22 9.14
CA SER A 206 4.88 11.16 8.01
C SER A 206 3.59 11.94 7.87
#